data_AF-A0A925ALF9-F1
#
_entry.id   AF-A0A925ALF9-F1
#
_cell.length_a   1.000
_cell.length_b   1.000
_cell.length_c   1.000
_cell.angle_alpha   90.00
_cell.angle_beta   90.00
_cell.angle_gamma   90.00
#
_symmetry.space_group_name_H-M   'P 1'
#
loop_
_entity.id
_entity.type
_entity.pdbx_description
1 polymer ?
#
loop_
_entity_poly.entity_id
_entity_poly.type
_entity_poly.pdbx_seq_one_letter_code
_entity_poly.pdbx_strand_id
1 'polypeptide(L)' 'MQKSPTGIKGFDEITEGGLPRSRITLISGGTGSGKTLLGIDFLVNGVIQY' A
#
# COMPACT_ATOMS: atom_id res chain seq x y z
N MET A 1 -6.59 -15.22 -1.89
CA MET A 1 -5.24 -14.84 -1.43
C MET A 1 -5.41 -13.81 -0.32
N GLN A 2 -4.76 -13.96 0.83
CA GLN A 2 -4.92 -12.99 1.92
C GLN A 2 -4.15 -11.70 1.57
N LYS A 3 -4.81 -10.55 1.65
CA LYS A 3 -4.23 -9.23 1.42
C LYS A 3 -4.24 -8.42 2.72
N SER A 4 -3.27 -7.51 2.85
CA SER A 4 -3.21 -6.51 3.90
C SER A 4 -3.75 -5.20 3.33
N PRO A 5 -4.82 -4.64 3.90
CA PRO A 5 -5.27 -3.30 3.55
C PRO A 5 -4.13 -2.31 3.73
N THR A 6 -4.04 -1.33 2.84
CA THR A 6 -3.02 -0.28 2.95
C THR A 6 -3.51 0.94 3.71
N GLY A 7 -4.82 1.09 3.88
CA GLY A 7 -5.44 2.30 4.42
C GLY A 7 -5.48 3.46 3.42
N ILE A 8 -4.98 3.26 2.19
CA ILE A 8 -5.00 4.25 1.12
C ILE A 8 -6.27 4.06 0.30
N LYS A 9 -7.22 4.98 0.45
CA LYS A 9 -8.47 4.99 -0.31
C LYS A 9 -8.18 5.02 -1.82
N GLY A 10 -8.96 4.28 -2.61
CA GLY A 10 -8.74 4.10 -4.04
C GLY A 10 -7.69 3.04 -4.36
N PHE A 11 -6.55 3.03 -3.67
CA PHE A 11 -5.57 1.94 -3.85
C PHE A 11 -6.13 0.60 -3.37
N ASP A 12 -6.71 0.57 -2.17
CA ASP A 12 -7.35 -0.64 -1.63
C ASP A 12 -8.58 -1.07 -2.45
N GLU A 13 -9.26 -0.12 -3.10
CA GLU A 13 -10.40 -0.40 -4.00
C GLU A 13 -9.91 -1.06 -5.29
N ILE A 14 -8.90 -0.47 -5.95
CA ILE A 14 -8.31 -0.99 -7.19
C ILE A 14 -7.63 -2.34 -6.97
N THR A 15 -6.98 -2.52 -5.82
CA THR A 15 -6.29 -3.76 -5.48
C THR A 15 -7.19 -4.77 -4.79
N GLU A 16 -8.48 -4.48 -4.59
CA GLU A 16 -9.45 -5.35 -3.93
C GLU A 16 -8.92 -5.87 -2.57
N GLY A 17 -8.55 -4.95 -1.68
CA GLY A 17 -8.12 -5.26 -0.32
C GLY A 17 -6.63 -5.10 -0.03
N GLY A 18 -5.88 -4.40 -0.90
CA GLY A 18 -4.50 -3.97 -0.62
C GLY A 18 -3.42 -4.93 -1.13
N LEU A 19 -2.30 -4.99 -0.40
CA LEU A 19 -1.09 -5.70 -0.82
C LEU A 19 -1.11 -7.19 -0.40
N PRO A 20 -0.53 -8.12 -1.18
CA PRO A 20 -0.46 -9.53 -0.80
C PRO A 20 0.31 -9.73 0.52
N ARG A 21 -0.27 -10.48 1.47
CA ARG A 21 0.40 -10.81 2.73
C ARG A 21 1.58 -11.76 2.52
N SER A 22 2.59 -11.59 3.38
CA SER A 22 3.80 -12.43 3.42
C SER A 22 4.55 -12.49 2.08
N ARG A 23 4.50 -11.40 1.32
CA ARG A 23 5.19 -11.26 0.03
C ARG A 23 5.74 -9.85 -0.14
N ILE A 24 6.79 -9.75 -0.92
CA ILE A 24 7.37 -8.48 -1.34
C ILE A 24 6.54 -7.92 -2.50
N THR A 25 6.18 -6.64 -2.43
CA THR A 25 5.52 -5.91 -3.53
C THR A 25 6.47 -4.83 -4.05
N LEU A 26 6.80 -4.88 -5.35
CA LEU A 26 7.61 -3.86 -6.01
C LEU A 26 6.72 -2.70 -6.47
N ILE A 27 7.02 -1.49 -5.98
CA ILE A 27 6.40 -0.25 -6.44
C ILE A 27 7.40 0.47 -7.35
N SER A 28 7.06 0.60 -8.63
CA SER A 28 7.92 1.24 -9.65
C SER A 28 7.22 2.42 -10.31
N GLY A 29 8.00 3.42 -10.73
CA GLY A 29 7.50 4.65 -11.35
C GLY A 29 8.58 5.73 -11.49
N GLY A 30 8.33 6.72 -12.33
CA GLY A 30 9.28 7.83 -12.59
C GLY A 30 9.56 8.73 -11.38
N THR A 31 10.49 9.67 -11.53
CA THR A 31 10.80 10.65 -10.48
C THR A 31 9.54 11.45 -10.10
N GLY A 32 9.32 11.67 -8.80
CA GLY A 32 8.15 12.42 -8.31
C GLY A 32 6.83 11.64 -8.32
N SER A 33 6.80 10.36 -8.69
CA SER A 33 5.56 9.56 -8.78
C SER A 33 4.97 9.12 -7.42
N GLY A 34 5.45 9.65 -6.29
CA GLY A 34 4.89 9.34 -4.97
C GLY A 34 5.25 7.99 -4.34
N LYS A 35 6.25 7.24 -4.84
CA LYS A 35 6.63 5.90 -4.31
C LYS A 35 6.97 5.92 -2.81
N THR A 36 7.80 6.87 -2.40
CA THR A 36 8.19 7.04 -0.99
C THR A 36 6.99 7.43 -0.13
N LEU A 37 6.12 8.31 -0.65
CA LEU A 37 4.90 8.73 0.04
C LEU A 37 3.95 7.54 0.24
N LEU A 38 3.72 6.73 -0.80
CA LEU A 38 2.89 5.53 -0.70
C LEU A 38 3.42 4.55 0.36
N GLY A 39 4.73 4.33 0.41
CA GLY A 39 5.35 3.47 1.43
C GLY A 39 5.18 4.02 2.85
N ILE A 40 5.33 5.33 3.03
CA ILE A 40 5.12 5.98 4.33
C ILE A 40 3.64 5.93 4.74
N ASP A 41 2.72 6.27 3.84
CA ASP A 41 1.27 6.21 4.09
C ASP A 41 0.84 4.79 4.47
N PHE A 42 1.38 3.76 3.81
CA PHE A 42 1.12 2.37 4.17
C PHE A 42 1.55 2.06 5.61
N LEU A 43 2.75 2.50 6.02
CA LEU A 43 3.25 2.26 7.38
C LEU A 43 2.47 3.07 8.43
N VAL A 44 2.20 4.34 8.16
CA VAL A 44 1.47 5.23 9.07
C VAL A 44 0.04 4.73 9.27
N ASN A 45 -0.68 4.41 8.18
CA ASN A 45 -2.01 3.82 8.29
C ASN A 45 -1.95 2.43 8.94
N GLY A 46 -0.91 1.66 8.65
CA GLY A 46 -0.65 0.37 9.29
C GLY A 46 -0.56 0.47 10.82
N VAL A 47 0.06 1.53 11.36
CA VAL A 47 0.18 1.74 12.81
C VAL A 47 -1.08 2.39 13.42
N ILE A 48 -1.76 3.26 12.68
CA ILE A 48 -2.90 4.03 13.20
C ILE A 48 -4.21 3.24 13.14
N GLN A 49 -4.38 2.35 12.16
CA GLN A 49 -5.66 1.71 11.85
C GLN A 49 -5.69 0.19 12.13
N TYR A 50 -4.55 -0.47 12.32
CA TYR A 50 -4.43 -1.94 12.42
C TYR A 50 -3.46 -2.38 13.52
#